data_AF-A0A180FX49-F1
#
_entry.id   AF-A0A180FX49-F1
#
_cell.length_a   1.000
_cell.length_b   1.000
_cell.length_c   1.000
_cell.angle_alpha   90.00
_cell.angle_beta   90.00
_cell.angle_gamma   90.00
#
_symmetry.space_group_name_H-M   'P 1'
#
loop_
_entity.id
_entity.type
_entity.pdbx_description
1 polymer ?
#
loop_
_entity_poly.entity_id
_entity_poly.type
_entity_poly.pdbx_seq_one_letter_code
_entity_poly.pdbx_strand_id
1 'polypeptide(L)'
;MQKSVCKWMLLSLCSWMFLASCTDSDYDLNDVTKDGMVIGEVLSGGLGYGSISAEKFLNAGKKTDWLKVKDGNYVISYKDSVKVSLDYDVPVGATGDLGRTFPIVKQSVKLKGLDELFQGDDNVLSFADPRIKLTTYSTAGTPLNVNLTFESVNGSNGKKAETNVNFRLNDPASPFPKTDTSKIWIGANLDKMEDGYKHAPNDKLNDLLSITPSLINLNGSIATDVTPTSKGAYTNIIYEVEVPLAPSPLFKAKISETMEDVFSEDLIDLLFASGEVVLSGTVSNGMPLDLLLNLIITDEKGKPVGIDFEKQDIKSFASKAPVSFTIKEKDMKKMAEAKGIILEFEAKGSEKAEGRCISPDQKVELVLNFKKTGGIAIDKL
;
A
#
# COMPACT_ATOMS: atom_id res chain seq x y z
N MET A 1 -41.92 -0.09 -65.21
CA MET A 1 -42.67 -1.13 -64.47
C MET A 1 -42.59 -0.80 -62.97
N GLN A 2 -43.76 -0.59 -62.36
CA GLN A 2 -44.12 -0.53 -60.91
C GLN A 2 -43.22 0.22 -59.90
N LYS A 3 -43.64 1.42 -59.44
CA LYS A 3 -44.41 1.75 -58.20
C LYS A 3 -43.52 1.73 -56.93
N SER A 4 -43.09 2.86 -56.38
CA SER A 4 -43.82 3.82 -55.51
C SER A 4 -44.33 3.23 -54.18
N VAL A 5 -43.55 3.40 -53.10
CA VAL A 5 -44.00 3.67 -51.70
C VAL A 5 -42.85 4.46 -51.04
N CYS A 6 -42.96 5.80 -50.93
CA CYS A 6 -43.53 6.58 -49.81
C CYS A 6 -42.47 6.80 -48.69
N LYS A 7 -41.73 7.92 -48.64
CA LYS A 7 -42.18 9.30 -48.37
C LYS A 7 -42.68 9.49 -46.93
N TRP A 8 -41.91 9.05 -45.93
CA TRP A 8 -42.16 9.28 -44.48
C TRP A 8 -40.87 9.36 -43.63
N MET A 9 -39.83 10.07 -44.08
CA MET A 9 -38.69 10.34 -43.17
C MET A 9 -37.87 11.60 -43.49
N LEU A 10 -38.51 12.61 -44.11
CA LEU A 10 -37.86 13.90 -44.40
C LEU A 10 -38.74 15.11 -44.04
N LEU A 11 -39.62 14.95 -43.05
CA LEU A 11 -40.40 16.03 -42.43
C LEU A 11 -40.34 15.87 -40.89
N SER A 12 -39.15 16.03 -40.34
CA SER A 12 -38.93 16.31 -38.90
C SER A 12 -37.60 17.06 -38.67
N LEU A 13 -37.10 17.73 -39.72
CA LEU A 13 -35.95 18.59 -39.66
C LEU A 13 -36.40 19.99 -40.11
N CYS A 14 -36.22 20.97 -39.21
CA CYS A 14 -36.39 22.42 -39.40
C CYS A 14 -37.82 22.98 -39.32
N SER A 15 -38.27 23.30 -38.09
CA SER A 15 -38.90 24.57 -37.65
C SER A 15 -39.48 24.30 -36.25
N TRP A 16 -38.85 24.65 -35.15
CA TRP A 16 -38.66 26.04 -34.71
C TRP A 16 -37.34 26.23 -33.96
N MET A 17 -36.55 27.18 -34.47
CA MET A 17 -35.72 28.02 -33.62
C MET A 17 -36.64 28.98 -32.85
N PHE A 18 -36.53 29.03 -31.53
CA PHE A 18 -36.57 30.30 -30.80
C PHE A 18 -35.59 30.23 -29.63
N LEU A 19 -34.87 31.33 -29.48
CA LEU A 19 -33.69 31.59 -28.67
C LEU A 19 -33.92 31.41 -27.16
N ALA A 20 -32.93 30.87 -26.46
CA ALA A 20 -32.47 31.39 -25.18
C ALA A 20 -31.02 30.94 -24.93
N SER A 21 -30.22 31.91 -24.50
CA SER A 21 -28.83 31.84 -24.11
C SER A 21 -28.56 30.94 -22.90
N CYS A 22 -27.29 30.54 -22.77
CA CYS A 22 -26.49 30.46 -21.52
C CYS A 22 -25.82 29.10 -21.25
N THR A 23 -24.49 29.17 -21.23
CA THR A 23 -23.55 28.60 -20.23
C THR A 23 -23.58 27.10 -19.93
N ASP A 24 -22.47 26.48 -20.33
CA ASP A 24 -21.59 25.57 -19.58
C ASP A 24 -22.18 24.32 -18.91
N SER A 25 -21.75 23.16 -19.39
CA SER A 25 -22.27 21.84 -19.01
C SER A 25 -21.45 21.11 -17.94
N ASP A 26 -20.63 21.81 -17.16
CA ASP A 26 -19.70 21.20 -16.20
C ASP A 26 -20.16 21.22 -14.72
N TYR A 27 -21.44 21.49 -14.45
CA TYR A 27 -22.04 21.29 -13.13
C TYR A 27 -23.46 20.71 -13.26
N ASP A 28 -23.57 19.38 -13.32
CA ASP A 28 -24.86 18.71 -13.20
C ASP A 28 -25.19 18.44 -11.73
N LEU A 29 -25.90 19.38 -11.11
CA LEU A 29 -26.46 19.28 -9.76
C LEU A 29 -27.65 18.29 -9.65
N ASN A 30 -27.92 17.48 -10.69
CA ASN A 30 -29.01 16.48 -10.63
C ASN A 30 -28.64 15.15 -9.96
N ASP A 31 -27.40 14.96 -9.51
CA ASP A 31 -27.02 13.78 -8.71
C ASP A 31 -26.99 14.06 -7.18
N VAL A 32 -27.66 15.15 -6.76
CA VAL A 32 -28.16 15.25 -5.38
C VAL A 32 -29.35 14.30 -5.29
N THR A 33 -29.19 13.17 -4.60
CA THR A 33 -30.27 12.23 -4.30
C THR A 33 -31.51 12.99 -3.85
N LYS A 34 -32.55 13.01 -4.69
CA LYS A 34 -33.85 13.66 -4.44
C LYS A 34 -34.70 12.87 -3.43
N ASP A 35 -34.08 12.44 -2.33
CA ASP A 35 -34.82 12.00 -1.15
C ASP A 35 -35.11 13.24 -0.32
N GLY A 36 -36.40 13.56 -0.24
CA GLY A 36 -36.91 14.85 0.21
C GLY A 36 -36.37 15.31 1.55
N MET A 37 -36.05 16.60 1.61
CA MET A 37 -35.87 17.34 2.86
C MET A 37 -37.22 17.34 3.60
N VAL A 38 -37.43 16.40 4.53
CA VAL A 38 -38.62 16.38 5.39
C VAL A 38 -38.37 17.40 6.51
N ILE A 39 -39.04 18.55 6.43
CA ILE A 39 -39.10 19.50 7.56
C ILE A 39 -40.10 18.92 8.58
N GLY A 40 -39.60 18.02 9.42
CA GLY A 40 -40.20 17.67 10.72
C GLY A 40 -39.29 18.17 11.86
N GLU A 41 -39.51 17.76 13.10
CA GLU A 41 -38.63 18.00 14.26
C GLU A 41 -37.17 17.50 14.08
N VAL A 42 -36.88 16.92 12.91
CA VAL A 42 -35.63 16.32 12.49
C VAL A 42 -35.30 16.84 11.09
N LEU A 43 -34.11 17.40 10.91
CA LEU A 43 -33.58 17.82 9.61
C LEU A 43 -32.50 16.81 9.18
N SER A 44 -32.47 16.40 7.91
CA SER A 44 -31.45 15.49 7.37
C SER A 44 -31.08 15.83 5.93
N GLY A 45 -29.84 15.50 5.54
CA GLY A 45 -29.33 15.70 4.19
C GLY A 45 -27.96 15.05 3.98
N GLY A 46 -27.46 15.09 2.74
CA GLY A 46 -26.12 14.59 2.39
C GLY A 46 -25.02 15.61 2.73
N LEU A 47 -23.85 15.13 3.16
CA LEU A 47 -22.64 15.94 3.34
C LEU A 47 -21.60 15.73 2.25
N GLY A 48 -21.64 14.58 1.58
CA GLY A 48 -20.76 14.31 0.45
C GLY A 48 -20.20 12.89 0.44
N TYR A 49 -19.27 12.69 -0.48
CA TYR A 49 -18.65 11.42 -0.78
C TYR A 49 -17.13 11.57 -0.75
N GLY A 50 -16.46 10.65 -0.06
CA GLY A 50 -15.00 10.55 -0.02
C GLY A 50 -14.55 9.22 -0.61
N SER A 51 -13.43 9.21 -1.34
CA SER A 51 -12.86 8.00 -1.93
C SER A 51 -11.35 8.00 -1.86
N ILE A 52 -10.77 6.87 -1.43
CA ILE A 52 -9.33 6.65 -1.40
C ILE A 52 -9.04 5.40 -2.23
N SER A 53 -8.39 5.56 -3.38
CA SER A 53 -7.92 4.45 -4.20
C SER A 53 -6.71 3.76 -3.53
N ALA A 54 -6.45 2.51 -3.89
CA ALA A 54 -5.24 1.79 -3.44
C ALA A 54 -3.95 2.51 -3.82
N GLU A 55 -3.93 3.17 -4.99
CA GLU A 55 -2.79 3.97 -5.43
C GLU A 55 -2.51 5.14 -4.48
N LYS A 56 -3.55 5.89 -4.10
CA LYS A 56 -3.43 6.96 -3.11
C LYS A 56 -3.08 6.40 -1.74
N PHE A 57 -3.66 5.24 -1.40
CA PHE A 57 -3.42 4.54 -0.14
C PHE A 57 -1.95 4.19 0.08
N LEU A 58 -1.29 3.76 -0.99
CA LEU A 58 0.11 3.36 -1.01
C LEU A 58 1.06 4.50 -1.41
N ASN A 59 0.57 5.73 -1.60
CA ASN A 59 1.35 6.83 -2.18
C ASN A 59 2.05 6.44 -3.51
N ALA A 60 1.47 5.51 -4.26
CA ALA A 60 2.09 4.85 -5.42
C ALA A 60 2.20 5.78 -6.64
N GLY A 61 1.47 6.90 -6.66
CA GLY A 61 1.55 7.93 -7.70
C GLY A 61 2.92 8.64 -7.74
N LYS A 62 3.69 8.59 -6.65
CA LYS A 62 5.12 8.92 -6.69
C LYS A 62 5.85 7.76 -7.35
N LYS A 63 6.00 7.81 -8.68
CA LYS A 63 6.68 6.79 -9.50
C LYS A 63 7.96 6.26 -8.81
N THR A 64 7.91 5.03 -8.30
CA THR A 64 9.09 4.32 -7.76
C THR A 64 9.39 3.09 -8.61
N ASP A 65 10.67 2.83 -8.85
CA ASP A 65 11.10 1.68 -9.66
C ASP A 65 10.88 0.32 -8.95
N TRP A 66 10.67 0.37 -7.63
CA TRP A 66 10.53 -0.81 -6.79
C TRP A 66 9.07 -1.24 -6.57
N LEU A 67 8.07 -0.39 -6.78
CA LEU A 67 6.66 -0.79 -6.66
C LEU A 67 6.12 -1.17 -8.03
N LYS A 68 5.66 -2.41 -8.18
CA LYS A 68 5.16 -2.94 -9.46
C LYS A 68 3.80 -3.58 -9.29
N VAL A 69 3.09 -3.72 -10.40
CA VAL A 69 1.88 -4.55 -10.48
C VAL A 69 2.25 -5.87 -11.13
N LYS A 70 2.02 -6.99 -10.44
CA LYS A 70 2.25 -8.35 -10.92
C LYS A 70 1.00 -9.18 -10.62
N ASP A 71 0.48 -9.87 -11.63
CA ASP A 71 -0.75 -10.67 -11.53
C ASP A 71 -1.93 -9.89 -10.95
N GLY A 72 -2.05 -8.60 -11.31
CA GLY A 72 -3.10 -7.70 -10.83
C GLY A 72 -2.90 -7.14 -9.42
N ASN A 73 -1.80 -7.46 -8.74
CA ASN A 73 -1.55 -7.06 -7.35
C ASN A 73 -0.30 -6.19 -7.23
N TYR A 74 -0.26 -5.32 -6.21
CA TYR A 74 0.94 -4.56 -5.90
C TYR A 74 2.01 -5.45 -5.24
N VAL A 75 3.25 -5.29 -5.69
CA VAL A 75 4.41 -6.06 -5.25
C VAL A 75 5.62 -5.14 -5.19
N ILE A 76 6.35 -5.15 -4.07
CA ILE A 76 7.68 -4.56 -3.99
C ILE A 76 8.65 -5.52 -4.67
N SER A 77 9.37 -5.06 -5.69
CA SER A 77 10.27 -5.86 -6.50
C SER A 77 11.58 -5.12 -6.77
N TYR A 78 12.69 -5.71 -6.32
CA TYR A 78 14.04 -5.24 -6.62
C TYR A 78 14.86 -6.38 -7.22
N LYS A 79 15.71 -6.09 -8.21
CA LYS A 79 16.55 -7.11 -8.86
C LYS A 79 17.94 -6.55 -9.14
N ASP A 80 18.96 -7.31 -8.77
CA ASP A 80 20.36 -6.94 -8.98
C ASP A 80 21.27 -8.20 -8.93
N SER A 81 22.59 -8.02 -8.99
CA SER A 81 23.55 -9.12 -8.98
C SER A 81 24.86 -8.80 -8.27
N VAL A 82 25.49 -9.84 -7.72
CA VAL A 82 26.82 -9.77 -7.10
C VAL A 82 27.72 -10.83 -7.71
N LYS A 83 28.85 -10.38 -8.28
CA LYS A 83 29.90 -11.29 -8.74
C LYS A 83 31.02 -11.35 -7.72
N VAL A 84 31.31 -12.55 -7.23
CA VAL A 84 32.36 -12.84 -6.27
C VAL A 84 33.46 -13.60 -6.98
N SER A 85 34.67 -13.03 -6.99
CA SER A 85 35.84 -13.78 -7.46
C SER A 85 36.20 -14.83 -6.41
N LEU A 86 36.40 -16.05 -6.86
CA LEU A 86 36.93 -17.16 -6.08
C LEU A 86 38.40 -17.39 -6.43
N ASP A 87 39.04 -16.41 -7.07
CA ASP A 87 40.46 -16.44 -7.35
C ASP A 87 41.23 -16.54 -6.04
N TYR A 88 42.15 -17.47 -6.06
CA TYR A 88 43.03 -17.76 -4.96
C TYR A 88 44.46 -17.77 -5.49
N ASP A 89 45.32 -16.93 -4.89
CA ASP A 89 46.74 -16.87 -5.22
C ASP A 89 47.47 -17.91 -4.37
N VAL A 90 47.59 -19.15 -4.88
CA VAL A 90 48.36 -20.22 -4.21
C VAL A 90 49.84 -20.01 -4.53
N PRO A 91 50.74 -19.86 -3.54
CA PRO A 91 52.16 -20.06 -3.77
C PRO A 91 52.40 -21.49 -4.23
N VAL A 92 53.13 -21.67 -5.33
CA VAL A 92 53.48 -23.00 -5.88
C VAL A 92 54.07 -23.87 -4.77
N GLY A 93 53.41 -24.99 -4.43
CA GLY A 93 53.87 -25.96 -3.44
C GLY A 93 53.08 -26.02 -2.12
N ALA A 94 52.03 -25.22 -1.93
CA ALA A 94 51.17 -25.34 -0.74
C ALA A 94 50.28 -26.59 -0.81
N THR A 95 50.64 -27.63 -0.07
CA THR A 95 49.77 -28.78 0.24
C THR A 95 49.16 -28.59 1.62
N GLY A 96 47.83 -28.46 1.71
CA GLY A 96 47.12 -28.53 2.99
C GLY A 96 46.00 -27.51 3.24
N ASP A 97 45.64 -26.65 2.29
CA ASP A 97 44.59 -25.66 2.55
C ASP A 97 43.18 -26.23 2.46
N LEU A 98 42.72 -26.70 3.61
CA LEU A 98 41.35 -27.09 3.93
C LEU A 98 40.53 -25.83 4.23
N GLY A 99 39.47 -25.58 3.47
CA GLY A 99 38.54 -24.49 3.75
C GLY A 99 38.98 -23.10 3.27
N ARG A 100 38.24 -22.52 2.32
CA ARG A 100 38.38 -21.12 1.89
C ARG A 100 37.08 -20.38 2.07
N THR A 101 37.18 -19.12 2.50
CA THR A 101 36.05 -18.21 2.64
C THR A 101 36.34 -16.95 1.83
N PHE A 102 35.47 -16.66 0.87
CA PHE A 102 35.54 -15.51 -0.03
C PHE A 102 34.49 -14.49 0.40
N PRO A 103 34.87 -13.24 0.72
CA PRO A 103 33.92 -12.24 1.19
C PRO A 103 33.04 -11.73 0.05
N ILE A 104 31.76 -11.51 0.35
CA ILE A 104 30.85 -10.76 -0.50
C ILE A 104 30.94 -9.30 -0.07
N VAL A 105 31.46 -8.44 -0.96
CA VAL A 105 31.58 -7.01 -0.68
C VAL A 105 30.20 -6.43 -0.40
N LYS A 106 30.10 -5.65 0.68
CA LYS A 106 28.87 -5.01 1.12
C LYS A 106 28.24 -4.24 -0.05
N GLN A 107 27.02 -4.62 -0.41
CA GLN A 107 26.17 -3.89 -1.34
C GLN A 107 25.08 -3.16 -0.56
N SER A 108 24.73 -1.97 -1.00
CA SER A 108 23.74 -1.13 -0.35
C SER A 108 22.69 -0.70 -1.37
N VAL A 109 21.43 -1.05 -1.10
CA VAL A 109 20.28 -0.73 -1.94
C VAL A 109 19.45 0.33 -1.24
N LYS A 110 19.31 1.51 -1.86
CA LYS A 110 18.47 2.59 -1.35
C LYS A 110 17.02 2.34 -1.77
N LEU A 111 16.12 2.27 -0.78
CA LEU A 111 14.68 2.10 -0.96
C LEU A 111 13.99 3.46 -0.87
N LYS A 112 14.32 4.37 -1.79
CA LYS A 112 13.78 5.73 -1.77
C LYS A 112 12.25 5.71 -1.80
N GLY A 113 11.62 6.33 -0.80
CA GLY A 113 10.18 6.48 -0.71
C GLY A 113 9.44 5.27 -0.14
N LEU A 114 10.13 4.17 0.24
CA LEU A 114 9.45 3.08 0.96
C LEU A 114 9.04 3.49 2.37
N ASP A 115 9.86 4.34 2.99
CA ASP A 115 9.56 5.03 4.25
C ASP A 115 8.41 6.04 4.12
N GLU A 116 8.10 6.48 2.90
CA GLU A 116 6.97 7.38 2.59
C GLU A 116 5.75 6.63 2.02
N LEU A 117 5.77 5.29 1.98
CA LEU A 117 4.69 4.47 1.42
C LEU A 117 3.37 4.70 2.17
N PHE A 118 3.46 5.00 3.47
CA PHE A 118 2.35 5.33 4.34
C PHE A 118 2.67 6.59 5.14
N GLN A 119 1.63 7.28 5.62
CA GLN A 119 1.80 8.46 6.46
C GLN A 119 2.13 8.02 7.90
N GLY A 120 2.92 8.81 8.63
CA GLY A 120 3.25 8.56 10.04
C GLY A 120 4.56 7.83 10.32
N ASP A 121 5.09 8.01 11.53
CA ASP A 121 6.46 7.59 11.88
C ASP A 121 6.53 6.20 12.55
N ASP A 122 5.38 5.68 13.01
CA ASP A 122 5.26 4.41 13.76
C ASP A 122 4.66 3.26 12.93
N ASN A 123 4.77 3.36 11.60
CA ASN A 123 4.30 2.33 10.69
C ASN A 123 5.10 1.03 10.87
N VAL A 124 4.40 -0.11 10.77
CA VAL A 124 4.98 -1.45 10.84
C VAL A 124 4.61 -2.18 9.55
N LEU A 125 5.57 -2.30 8.62
CA LEU A 125 5.34 -3.02 7.37
C LEU A 125 5.60 -4.50 7.57
N SER A 126 4.53 -5.28 7.63
CA SER A 126 4.60 -6.73 7.74
C SER A 126 3.68 -7.37 6.71
N PHE A 127 4.19 -8.36 5.99
CA PHE A 127 3.50 -8.98 4.87
C PHE A 127 3.53 -10.51 5.00
N ALA A 128 2.56 -11.20 4.41
CA ALA A 128 2.40 -12.63 4.58
C ALA A 128 3.56 -13.46 3.98
N ASP A 129 4.20 -12.98 2.91
CA ASP A 129 5.18 -13.77 2.14
C ASP A 129 6.30 -12.92 1.50
N PRO A 130 7.09 -12.17 2.28
CA PRO A 130 8.32 -11.59 1.77
C PRO A 130 9.31 -12.70 1.39
N ARG A 131 9.95 -12.56 0.23
CA ARG A 131 10.86 -13.58 -0.30
C ARG A 131 11.99 -12.99 -1.13
N ILE A 132 13.07 -13.76 -1.24
CA ILE A 132 14.22 -13.45 -2.09
C ILE A 132 14.53 -14.67 -2.96
N LYS A 133 14.47 -14.48 -4.27
CA LYS A 133 14.81 -15.51 -5.26
C LYS A 133 16.24 -15.28 -5.73
N LEU A 134 17.08 -16.29 -5.59
CA LEU A 134 18.46 -16.26 -6.09
C LEU A 134 18.61 -17.19 -7.28
N THR A 135 19.30 -16.72 -8.31
CA THR A 135 19.87 -17.58 -9.35
C THR A 135 21.38 -17.38 -9.34
N THR A 136 22.12 -18.45 -9.04
CA THR A 136 23.58 -18.42 -9.00
C THR A 136 24.17 -19.10 -10.22
N TYR A 137 25.28 -18.56 -10.70
CA TYR A 137 26.11 -19.13 -11.75
C TYR A 137 27.53 -19.25 -11.21
N SER A 138 28.01 -20.47 -11.00
CA SER A 138 29.34 -20.74 -10.47
C SER A 138 30.21 -21.48 -11.47
N THR A 139 31.49 -21.12 -11.53
CA THR A 139 32.51 -21.86 -12.31
C THR A 139 33.54 -22.53 -11.40
N ALA A 140 33.24 -22.65 -10.10
CA ALA A 140 34.21 -23.08 -9.08
C ALA A 140 34.66 -24.55 -9.23
N GLY A 141 33.82 -25.42 -9.78
CA GLY A 141 34.09 -26.86 -9.89
C GLY A 141 34.18 -27.58 -8.54
N THR A 142 33.75 -26.93 -7.44
CA THR A 142 33.75 -27.46 -6.07
C THR A 142 32.44 -27.09 -5.38
N PRO A 143 31.95 -27.88 -4.41
CA PRO A 143 30.80 -27.50 -3.60
C PRO A 143 31.00 -26.18 -2.84
N LEU A 144 29.97 -25.34 -2.86
CA LEU A 144 29.98 -24.02 -2.24
C LEU A 144 28.85 -23.89 -1.21
N ASN A 145 29.19 -23.41 -0.01
CA ASN A 145 28.25 -22.95 1.00
C ASN A 145 28.22 -21.42 0.96
N VAL A 146 27.04 -20.82 0.94
CA VAL A 146 26.87 -19.37 0.91
C VAL A 146 26.22 -18.93 2.21
N ASN A 147 26.81 -17.92 2.83
CA ASN A 147 26.24 -17.21 3.97
C ASN A 147 25.91 -15.80 3.51
N LEU A 148 24.64 -15.39 3.59
CA LEU A 148 24.21 -14.02 3.34
C LEU A 148 23.66 -13.41 4.62
N THR A 149 23.98 -12.14 4.83
CA THR A 149 23.42 -11.30 5.89
C THR A 149 22.76 -10.09 5.24
N PHE A 150 21.50 -9.87 5.60
CA PHE A 150 20.70 -8.72 5.19
C PHE A 150 20.51 -7.82 6.40
N GLU A 151 20.94 -6.56 6.33
CA GLU A 151 20.74 -5.54 7.36
C GLU A 151 19.87 -4.42 6.76
N SER A 152 18.72 -4.18 7.36
CA SER A 152 17.84 -3.06 7.02
C SER A 152 18.07 -1.90 7.98
N VAL A 153 18.00 -0.68 7.46
CA VAL A 153 18.15 0.56 8.22
C VAL A 153 16.99 1.49 7.90
N ASN A 154 16.33 1.98 8.95
CA ASN A 154 15.41 3.10 8.84
C ASN A 154 16.19 4.41 8.97
N GLY A 155 16.16 5.22 7.90
CA GLY A 155 16.91 6.48 7.86
C GLY A 155 16.33 7.60 8.72
N SER A 156 15.03 7.58 9.05
CA SER A 156 14.39 8.64 9.83
C SER A 156 14.62 8.49 11.34
N ASN A 157 14.64 7.25 11.85
CA ASN A 157 14.76 6.97 13.28
C ASN A 157 16.00 6.14 13.67
N GLY A 158 16.80 5.68 12.70
CA GLY A 158 18.03 4.94 12.92
C GLY A 158 17.86 3.48 13.37
N LYS A 159 16.63 2.95 13.43
CA LYS A 159 16.37 1.54 13.74
C LYS A 159 17.06 0.64 12.73
N LYS A 160 17.52 -0.52 13.21
CA LYS A 160 18.17 -1.55 12.41
C LYS A 160 17.54 -2.91 12.68
N ALA A 161 17.47 -3.73 11.64
CA ALA A 161 17.05 -5.11 11.72
C ALA A 161 18.00 -5.95 10.85
N GLU A 162 18.33 -7.16 11.30
CA GLU A 162 19.26 -8.04 10.59
C GLU A 162 18.73 -9.47 10.57
N THR A 163 18.96 -10.16 9.46
CA THR A 163 18.77 -11.60 9.35
C THR A 163 19.87 -12.22 8.50
N ASN A 164 20.17 -13.49 8.76
CA ASN A 164 21.16 -14.26 8.05
C ASN A 164 20.53 -15.53 7.47
N VAL A 165 21.09 -16.00 6.36
CA VAL A 165 20.70 -17.26 5.73
C VAL A 165 21.93 -17.99 5.24
N ASN A 166 21.99 -19.28 5.52
CA ASN A 166 23.00 -20.19 5.00
C ASN A 166 22.33 -21.18 4.05
N PHE A 167 22.95 -21.44 2.91
CA PHE A 167 22.51 -22.47 2.00
C PHE A 167 23.68 -23.02 1.20
N ARG A 168 23.55 -24.27 0.76
CA ARG A 168 24.51 -24.93 -0.14
C ARG A 168 24.05 -24.81 -1.59
N LEU A 169 24.96 -24.47 -2.48
CA LEU A 169 24.69 -24.50 -3.92
C LEU A 169 24.55 -25.95 -4.42
N ASN A 170 24.09 -26.14 -5.66
CA ASN A 170 24.16 -27.44 -6.31
C ASN A 170 25.60 -27.93 -6.34
N ASP A 171 25.78 -29.24 -6.13
CA ASP A 171 27.10 -29.84 -6.33
C ASP A 171 27.50 -29.68 -7.80
N PRO A 172 28.78 -29.40 -8.07
CA PRO A 172 29.23 -29.09 -9.42
C PRO A 172 29.06 -30.30 -10.34
N ALA A 173 28.59 -30.09 -11.57
CA ALA A 173 28.45 -31.18 -12.54
C ALA A 173 29.81 -31.69 -13.05
N SER A 174 30.88 -30.91 -12.85
CA SER A 174 32.24 -31.27 -13.24
C SER A 174 33.25 -30.50 -12.38
N PRO A 175 34.41 -31.08 -12.04
CA PRO A 175 35.52 -30.35 -11.42
C PRO A 175 36.25 -29.42 -12.40
N PHE A 176 35.85 -29.37 -13.67
CA PHE A 176 36.41 -28.50 -14.71
C PHE A 176 35.49 -27.30 -14.97
N PRO A 177 35.99 -26.18 -15.54
CA PRO A 177 35.23 -24.94 -15.69
C PRO A 177 34.00 -25.11 -16.59
N LYS A 178 32.89 -25.46 -15.95
CA LYS A 178 31.54 -25.47 -16.49
C LYS A 178 30.70 -24.57 -15.58
N THR A 179 29.78 -23.81 -16.17
CA THR A 179 28.86 -22.99 -15.38
C THR A 179 27.78 -23.88 -14.79
N ASP A 180 27.79 -24.02 -13.47
CA ASP A 180 26.74 -24.67 -12.70
C ASP A 180 25.73 -23.63 -12.23
N THR A 181 24.44 -23.96 -12.35
CA THR A 181 23.35 -23.08 -11.93
C THR A 181 22.68 -23.63 -10.69
N SER A 182 22.43 -22.77 -9.70
CA SER A 182 21.55 -23.08 -8.56
C SER A 182 20.46 -22.04 -8.44
N LYS A 183 19.24 -22.47 -8.11
CA LYS A 183 18.12 -21.59 -7.80
C LYS A 183 17.78 -21.75 -6.33
N ILE A 184 17.78 -20.66 -5.56
CA ILE A 184 17.55 -20.67 -4.11
C ILE A 184 16.38 -19.76 -3.79
N TRP A 185 15.43 -20.25 -3.00
CA TRP A 185 14.28 -19.50 -2.53
C TRP A 185 14.44 -19.23 -1.05
N ILE A 186 14.67 -17.98 -0.69
CA ILE A 186 14.77 -17.54 0.70
C ILE A 186 13.41 -16.99 1.12
N GLY A 187 12.79 -17.59 2.12
CA GLY A 187 11.50 -17.16 2.64
C GLY A 187 10.92 -18.16 3.64
N ALA A 188 9.83 -17.77 4.29
CA ALA A 188 9.15 -18.60 5.27
C ALA A 188 8.22 -19.63 4.62
N ASN A 189 7.54 -19.26 3.52
CA ASN A 189 6.48 -20.05 2.92
C ASN A 189 6.98 -20.94 1.77
N LEU A 190 6.68 -22.24 1.87
CA LEU A 190 6.99 -23.25 0.86
C LEU A 190 5.89 -23.43 -0.18
N ASP A 191 4.63 -23.14 0.16
CA ASP A 191 3.46 -23.38 -0.71
C ASP A 191 3.46 -22.47 -1.95
N LYS A 192 4.23 -21.39 -1.88
CA LYS A 192 4.41 -20.41 -2.97
C LYS A 192 5.72 -20.57 -3.71
N MET A 193 6.55 -21.54 -3.33
CA MET A 193 7.86 -21.75 -3.95
C MET A 193 7.70 -22.26 -5.39
N GLU A 194 8.40 -21.60 -6.31
CA GLU A 194 8.43 -22.00 -7.72
C GLU A 194 9.23 -23.31 -7.92
N ASP A 195 8.82 -24.13 -8.89
CA ASP A 195 9.50 -25.39 -9.21
C ASP A 195 10.98 -25.18 -9.58
N GLY A 196 11.82 -26.10 -9.10
CA GLY A 196 13.26 -26.10 -9.37
C GLY A 196 14.09 -25.18 -8.45
N TYR A 197 13.46 -24.48 -7.50
CA TYR A 197 14.15 -23.80 -6.42
C TYR A 197 14.45 -24.75 -5.25
N LYS A 198 15.63 -24.57 -4.63
CA LYS A 198 15.95 -25.14 -3.32
C LYS A 198 15.55 -24.14 -2.24
N HIS A 199 14.83 -24.61 -1.22
CA HIS A 199 14.42 -23.75 -0.11
C HIS A 199 15.58 -23.45 0.83
N ALA A 200 15.68 -22.19 1.25
CA ALA A 200 16.53 -21.71 2.32
C ALA A 200 15.63 -20.97 3.33
N PRO A 201 15.20 -21.61 4.42
CA PRO A 201 14.21 -21.03 5.33
C PRO A 201 14.70 -19.74 5.98
N ASN A 202 13.85 -18.72 6.00
CA ASN A 202 14.06 -17.48 6.74
C ASN A 202 12.71 -16.85 7.11
N ASP A 203 12.35 -16.96 8.39
CA ASP A 203 11.14 -16.40 8.99
C ASP A 203 11.27 -14.92 9.37
N LYS A 204 12.51 -14.42 9.45
CA LYS A 204 12.85 -13.05 9.86
C LYS A 204 12.95 -12.04 8.72
N LEU A 205 12.59 -12.41 7.48
CA LEU A 205 12.55 -11.46 6.38
C LEU A 205 11.56 -10.31 6.64
N ASN A 206 10.47 -10.56 7.38
CA ASN A 206 9.55 -9.51 7.78
C ASN A 206 10.15 -8.51 8.78
N ASP A 207 11.07 -8.94 9.65
CA ASP A 207 11.69 -8.07 10.64
C ASP A 207 12.45 -6.93 9.96
N LEU A 208 13.07 -7.22 8.81
CA LEU A 208 13.74 -6.24 7.95
C LEU A 208 12.79 -5.13 7.47
N LEU A 209 11.55 -5.49 7.12
CA LEU A 209 10.55 -4.57 6.57
C LEU A 209 9.79 -3.83 7.67
N SER A 210 9.60 -4.48 8.83
CA SER A 210 8.81 -3.99 9.96
C SER A 210 9.28 -2.65 10.50
N ILE A 211 10.56 -2.32 10.26
CA ILE A 211 11.17 -1.05 10.65
C ILE A 211 11.04 0.04 9.58
N THR A 212 10.24 -0.13 8.52
CA THR A 212 10.11 0.84 7.42
C THR A 212 11.46 1.28 6.84
N PRO A 213 12.24 0.35 6.26
CA PRO A 213 13.62 0.64 5.87
C PRO A 213 13.71 1.59 4.67
N SER A 214 14.68 2.49 4.70
CA SER A 214 15.09 3.29 3.53
C SER A 214 16.38 2.79 2.88
N LEU A 215 17.02 1.79 3.50
CA LEU A 215 18.26 1.17 3.05
C LEU A 215 18.28 -0.32 3.41
N ILE A 216 18.71 -1.17 2.49
CA ILE A 216 19.07 -2.57 2.75
C ILE A 216 20.53 -2.78 2.38
N ASN A 217 21.28 -3.40 3.28
CA ASN A 217 22.65 -3.83 3.08
C ASN A 217 22.68 -5.35 2.90
N LEU A 218 23.34 -5.80 1.84
CA LEU A 218 23.67 -7.21 1.61
C LEU A 218 25.17 -7.40 1.84
N ASN A 219 25.53 -8.33 2.71
CA ASN A 219 26.91 -8.78 2.88
C ASN A 219 26.93 -10.30 3.10
N GLY A 220 28.11 -10.91 3.14
CA GLY A 220 28.19 -12.35 3.32
C GLY A 220 29.52 -12.95 2.92
N SER A 221 29.50 -14.26 2.74
CA SER A 221 30.67 -15.01 2.28
C SER A 221 30.27 -16.27 1.51
N ILE A 222 31.18 -16.73 0.66
CA ILE A 222 31.13 -18.03 -0.01
C ILE A 222 32.25 -18.88 0.56
N ALA A 223 31.92 -20.05 1.10
CA ALA A 223 32.86 -20.99 1.67
C ALA A 223 32.93 -22.29 0.86
N THR A 224 34.11 -22.91 0.81
CA THR A 224 34.32 -24.22 0.20
C THR A 224 35.40 -24.97 0.94
N ASP A 225 35.24 -26.29 1.08
CA ASP A 225 36.22 -27.13 1.78
C ASP A 225 37.39 -27.54 0.87
N VAL A 226 37.26 -27.32 -0.44
CA VAL A 226 38.24 -27.72 -1.46
C VAL A 226 38.64 -26.49 -2.27
N THR A 227 39.94 -26.37 -2.58
CA THR A 227 40.44 -25.28 -3.41
C THR A 227 39.80 -25.34 -4.82
N PRO A 228 39.19 -24.24 -5.32
CA PRO A 228 38.68 -24.18 -6.68
C PRO A 228 39.77 -24.53 -7.69
N THR A 229 39.44 -25.40 -8.65
CA THR A 229 40.40 -25.99 -9.58
C THR A 229 40.72 -25.09 -10.78
N SER A 230 39.89 -24.08 -11.04
CA SER A 230 40.02 -23.20 -12.21
C SER A 230 40.52 -21.80 -11.80
N LYS A 231 41.55 -21.33 -12.52
CA LYS A 231 41.98 -19.93 -12.44
C LYS A 231 40.88 -19.02 -12.99
N GLY A 232 40.56 -17.93 -12.31
CA GLY A 232 39.46 -17.03 -12.66
C GLY A 232 38.09 -17.56 -12.22
N ALA A 233 38.04 -18.55 -11.32
CA ALA A 233 36.78 -19.06 -10.78
C ALA A 233 35.95 -17.93 -10.16
N TYR A 234 34.65 -17.94 -10.40
CA TYR A 234 33.74 -16.96 -9.79
C TYR A 234 32.38 -17.58 -9.48
N THR A 235 31.64 -16.89 -8.62
CA THR A 235 30.21 -17.11 -8.45
C THR A 235 29.48 -15.78 -8.67
N ASN A 236 28.55 -15.77 -9.61
CA ASN A 236 27.62 -14.66 -9.80
C ASN A 236 26.28 -15.01 -9.13
N ILE A 237 25.79 -14.15 -8.25
CA ILE A 237 24.52 -14.31 -7.53
C ILE A 237 23.59 -13.23 -8.04
N ILE A 238 22.59 -13.59 -8.84
CA ILE A 238 21.49 -12.70 -9.21
C ILE A 238 20.41 -12.85 -8.16
N TYR A 239 19.98 -11.75 -7.55
CA TYR A 239 18.95 -11.76 -6.53
C TYR A 239 17.75 -10.90 -6.96
N GLU A 240 16.56 -11.40 -6.66
CA GLU A 240 15.29 -10.72 -6.85
C GLU A 240 14.53 -10.75 -5.51
N VAL A 241 14.37 -9.58 -4.90
CA VAL A 241 13.51 -9.40 -3.74
C VAL A 241 12.09 -9.21 -4.25
N GLU A 242 11.16 -9.97 -3.71
CA GLU A 242 9.73 -9.90 -4.05
C GLU A 242 8.92 -9.88 -2.75
N VAL A 243 8.18 -8.80 -2.50
CA VAL A 243 7.28 -8.68 -1.36
C VAL A 243 5.89 -8.36 -1.90
N PRO A 244 5.02 -9.37 -2.05
CA PRO A 244 3.62 -9.13 -2.34
C PRO A 244 3.02 -8.28 -1.21
N LEU A 245 2.29 -7.21 -1.54
CA LEU A 245 1.62 -6.36 -0.56
C LEU A 245 0.35 -7.06 -0.04
N ALA A 246 0.52 -8.24 0.56
CA ALA A 246 -0.48 -8.95 1.34
C ALA A 246 -0.20 -8.70 2.83
N PRO A 247 -0.91 -7.76 3.48
CA PRO A 247 -0.65 -7.40 4.87
C PRO A 247 -0.75 -8.63 5.79
N SER A 248 0.23 -8.80 6.67
CA SER A 248 0.12 -9.77 7.76
C SER A 248 -0.72 -9.19 8.91
N PRO A 249 -1.19 -9.98 9.88
CA PRO A 249 -1.88 -9.46 11.08
C PRO A 249 -1.08 -8.43 11.89
N LEU A 250 0.25 -8.39 11.75
CA LEU A 250 1.12 -7.42 12.43
C LEU A 250 1.24 -6.08 11.68
N PHE A 251 0.74 -6.00 10.45
CA PHE A 251 0.78 -4.79 9.64
C PHE A 251 0.07 -3.63 10.35
N LYS A 252 0.72 -2.46 10.37
CA LYS A 252 0.14 -1.21 10.84
C LYS A 252 0.59 -0.05 9.96
N ALA A 253 -0.36 0.77 9.53
CA ALA A 253 -0.07 1.99 8.79
C ALA A 253 -1.07 3.08 9.12
N LYS A 254 -0.69 4.34 8.94
CA LYS A 254 -1.63 5.46 8.93
C LYS A 254 -1.78 6.05 7.54
N ILE A 255 -2.99 6.54 7.29
CA ILE A 255 -3.30 7.37 6.13
C ILE A 255 -4.35 8.40 6.51
N SER A 256 -4.28 9.57 5.88
CA SER A 256 -5.33 10.57 5.95
C SER A 256 -5.77 11.03 4.57
N GLU A 257 -7.04 11.41 4.49
CA GLU A 257 -7.70 12.00 3.34
C GLU A 257 -8.44 13.27 3.76
N THR A 258 -8.35 14.33 2.97
CA THR A 258 -9.05 15.58 3.24
C THR A 258 -10.22 15.75 2.29
N MET A 259 -11.41 15.94 2.85
CA MET A 259 -12.60 16.41 2.16
C MET A 259 -12.70 17.92 2.39
N GLU A 260 -12.47 18.70 1.34
CA GLU A 260 -12.55 20.17 1.39
C GLU A 260 -13.99 20.64 1.21
N ASP A 261 -14.31 21.84 1.72
CA ASP A 261 -15.58 22.54 1.54
C ASP A 261 -16.85 21.72 1.88
N VAL A 262 -16.76 20.81 2.85
CA VAL A 262 -17.88 19.96 3.30
C VAL A 262 -18.96 20.80 4.00
N PHE A 263 -18.56 21.84 4.73
CA PHE A 263 -19.46 22.73 5.46
C PHE A 263 -19.47 24.11 4.81
N SER A 264 -20.61 24.49 4.22
CA SER A 264 -20.85 25.87 3.77
C SER A 264 -21.35 26.75 4.93
N GLU A 265 -21.18 28.07 4.83
CA GLU A 265 -21.66 29.03 5.84
C GLU A 265 -23.16 28.85 6.13
N ASP A 266 -23.97 28.72 5.09
CA ASP A 266 -25.42 28.47 5.22
C ASP A 266 -25.74 27.17 5.96
N LEU A 267 -24.93 26.12 5.72
CA LEU A 267 -25.12 24.83 6.38
C LEU A 267 -24.71 24.88 7.85
N ILE A 268 -23.67 25.66 8.19
CA ILE A 268 -23.23 25.83 9.57
C ILE A 268 -24.32 26.51 10.40
N ASP A 269 -24.87 27.62 9.90
CA ASP A 269 -25.93 28.36 10.59
C ASP A 269 -27.19 27.50 10.77
N LEU A 270 -27.52 26.68 9.76
CA LEU A 270 -28.67 25.79 9.81
C LEU A 270 -28.48 24.62 10.79
N LEU A 271 -27.31 23.97 10.76
CA LEU A 271 -27.06 22.74 11.51
C LEU A 271 -26.62 22.99 12.95
N PHE A 272 -25.81 24.00 13.19
CA PHE A 272 -25.05 24.14 14.44
C PHE A 272 -25.51 25.31 15.32
N ALA A 273 -26.65 25.93 15.01
CA ALA A 273 -27.25 26.95 15.89
C ALA A 273 -27.72 26.39 17.24
N SER A 274 -28.24 25.15 17.29
CA SER A 274 -28.78 24.53 18.51
C SER A 274 -28.98 23.02 18.38
N GLY A 275 -29.11 22.32 19.51
CA GLY A 275 -29.48 20.91 19.56
C GLY A 275 -28.30 19.96 19.35
N GLU A 276 -28.57 18.82 18.72
CA GLU A 276 -27.58 17.77 18.44
C GLU A 276 -27.57 17.45 16.94
N VAL A 277 -26.38 17.21 16.40
CA VAL A 277 -26.18 16.80 15.00
C VAL A 277 -25.41 15.49 14.97
N VAL A 278 -25.96 14.52 14.26
CA VAL A 278 -25.34 13.22 14.02
C VAL A 278 -24.88 13.17 12.57
N LEU A 279 -23.57 12.99 12.37
CA LEU A 279 -23.00 12.67 11.07
C LEU A 279 -23.01 11.15 10.93
N SER A 280 -23.84 10.62 10.04
CA SER A 280 -24.00 9.17 9.85
C SER A 280 -23.77 8.79 8.40
N GLY A 281 -23.25 7.60 8.18
CA GLY A 281 -22.83 7.22 6.85
C GLY A 281 -22.58 5.73 6.70
N THR A 282 -22.11 5.37 5.52
CA THR A 282 -21.64 4.02 5.25
C THR A 282 -20.30 4.04 4.57
N VAL A 283 -19.42 3.16 5.03
CA VAL A 283 -18.11 2.92 4.43
C VAL A 283 -18.13 1.61 3.66
N SER A 284 -17.64 1.64 2.42
CA SER A 284 -17.23 0.45 1.69
C SER A 284 -15.70 0.36 1.75
N ASN A 285 -15.17 -0.78 2.15
CA ASN A 285 -13.74 -1.03 2.23
C ASN A 285 -13.39 -2.20 1.31
N GLY A 286 -12.76 -1.93 0.17
CA GLY A 286 -12.27 -2.94 -0.75
C GLY A 286 -10.90 -3.51 -0.38
N MET A 287 -10.23 -2.99 0.66
CA MET A 287 -8.85 -3.37 1.01
C MET A 287 -8.80 -4.63 1.90
N PRO A 288 -7.70 -5.41 1.83
CA PRO A 288 -7.40 -6.50 2.77
C PRO A 288 -6.92 -5.99 4.15
N LEU A 289 -7.48 -4.90 4.65
CA LEU A 289 -7.07 -4.22 5.88
C LEU A 289 -8.30 -3.90 6.73
N ASP A 290 -8.20 -4.13 8.03
CA ASP A 290 -9.13 -3.54 8.99
C ASP A 290 -8.73 -2.06 9.15
N LEU A 291 -9.71 -1.16 9.16
CA LEU A 291 -9.49 0.28 9.27
C LEU A 291 -10.17 0.79 10.53
N LEU A 292 -9.45 1.60 11.30
CA LEU A 292 -10.03 2.36 12.40
C LEU A 292 -10.12 3.82 11.96
N LEU A 293 -11.33 4.27 11.62
CA LEU A 293 -11.60 5.60 11.10
C LEU A 293 -11.76 6.60 12.25
N ASN A 294 -10.94 7.65 12.20
CA ASN A 294 -11.05 8.85 13.01
C ASN A 294 -11.48 10.01 12.09
N LEU A 295 -12.60 10.66 12.43
CA LEU A 295 -13.11 11.82 11.70
C LEU A 295 -12.66 13.07 12.44
N ILE A 296 -12.02 14.00 11.74
CA ILE A 296 -11.53 15.26 12.31
C ILE A 296 -12.15 16.40 11.52
N ILE A 297 -12.93 17.26 12.18
CA ILE A 297 -13.48 18.46 11.56
C ILE A 297 -12.44 19.57 11.62
N THR A 298 -12.27 20.30 10.52
CA THR A 298 -11.23 21.32 10.35
C THR A 298 -11.77 22.66 9.92
N ASP A 299 -11.05 23.72 10.27
CA ASP A 299 -11.30 25.09 9.79
C ASP A 299 -10.78 25.31 8.34
N GLU A 300 -10.96 26.52 7.81
CA GLU A 300 -10.46 26.92 6.48
C GLU A 300 -8.93 26.77 6.33
N LYS A 301 -8.18 26.76 7.44
CA LYS A 301 -6.72 26.59 7.47
C LYS A 301 -6.31 25.13 7.70
N GLY A 302 -7.27 24.19 7.70
CA GLY A 302 -7.03 22.77 7.94
C GLY A 302 -6.73 22.41 9.40
N LYS A 303 -7.00 23.32 10.36
CA LYS A 303 -6.76 23.05 11.78
C LYS A 303 -7.97 22.37 12.43
N PRO A 304 -7.78 21.37 13.31
CA PRO A 304 -8.89 20.73 14.00
C PRO A 304 -9.70 21.74 14.83
N VAL A 305 -11.03 21.68 14.73
CA VAL A 305 -11.95 22.55 15.51
C VAL A 305 -12.10 22.12 16.98
N GLY A 306 -11.41 21.03 17.39
CA GLY A 306 -11.35 20.58 18.79
C GLY A 306 -12.59 19.79 19.25
N ILE A 307 -13.13 18.95 18.37
CA ILE A 307 -14.15 17.95 18.69
C ILE A 307 -13.52 16.56 18.51
N ASP A 308 -13.55 15.77 19.57
CA ASP A 308 -13.03 14.41 19.57
C ASP A 308 -14.19 13.42 19.41
N PHE A 309 -14.16 12.62 18.35
CA PHE A 309 -15.14 11.56 18.13
C PHE A 309 -14.60 10.20 18.53
N GLU A 310 -15.52 9.27 18.81
CA GLU A 310 -15.18 7.87 18.95
C GLU A 310 -14.81 7.29 17.58
N LYS A 311 -13.66 6.62 17.51
CA LYS A 311 -13.18 5.99 16.29
C LYS A 311 -14.10 4.83 15.89
N GLN A 312 -14.28 4.65 14.58
CA GLN A 312 -15.20 3.66 14.02
C GLN A 312 -14.42 2.50 13.39
N ASP A 313 -14.68 1.27 13.82
CA ASP A 313 -14.05 0.07 13.27
C ASP A 313 -14.73 -0.36 11.96
N ILE A 314 -13.93 -0.53 10.91
CA ILE A 314 -14.35 -0.98 9.59
C ILE A 314 -13.53 -2.22 9.23
N LYS A 315 -14.19 -3.35 9.00
CA LYS A 315 -13.52 -4.60 8.67
C LYS A 315 -13.01 -4.63 7.24
N SER A 316 -11.99 -5.45 6.99
CA SER A 316 -11.53 -5.78 5.63
C SER A 316 -12.69 -6.26 4.74
N PHE A 317 -12.68 -5.85 3.48
CA PHE A 317 -13.71 -6.21 2.48
C PHE A 317 -15.16 -5.89 2.89
N ALA A 318 -15.39 -4.93 3.80
CA ALA A 318 -16.72 -4.54 4.21
C ALA A 318 -17.46 -3.83 3.06
N SER A 319 -18.62 -4.34 2.64
CA SER A 319 -19.39 -3.74 1.56
C SER A 319 -20.13 -2.46 1.99
N LYS A 320 -20.66 -2.44 3.21
CA LYS A 320 -21.45 -1.32 3.76
C LYS A 320 -21.42 -1.30 5.30
N ALA A 321 -20.31 -0.83 5.88
CA ALA A 321 -20.15 -0.66 7.32
C ALA A 321 -20.78 0.67 7.78
N PRO A 322 -21.75 0.68 8.72
CA PRO A 322 -22.32 1.91 9.23
C PRO A 322 -21.30 2.65 10.11
N VAL A 323 -21.27 3.97 9.99
CA VAL A 323 -20.45 4.86 10.84
C VAL A 323 -21.32 6.00 11.37
N SER A 324 -21.03 6.46 12.59
CA SER A 324 -21.79 7.54 13.22
C SER A 324 -20.91 8.39 14.13
N PHE A 325 -21.02 9.70 14.00
CA PHE A 325 -20.26 10.70 14.75
C PHE A 325 -21.22 11.75 15.29
N THR A 326 -21.34 11.86 16.62
CA THR A 326 -22.31 12.77 17.26
C THR A 326 -21.65 14.05 17.74
N ILE A 327 -22.10 15.18 17.21
CA ILE A 327 -21.75 16.53 17.68
C ILE A 327 -22.77 16.92 18.74
N LYS A 328 -22.31 16.96 19.99
CA LYS A 328 -23.15 17.30 21.15
C LYS A 328 -23.39 18.79 21.23
N GLU A 329 -24.48 19.19 21.88
CA GLU A 329 -24.87 20.59 22.06
C GLU A 329 -23.74 21.48 22.63
N LYS A 330 -22.95 20.96 23.58
CA LYS A 330 -21.81 21.68 24.17
C LYS A 330 -20.70 22.03 23.18
N ASP A 331 -20.61 21.30 22.07
CA ASP A 331 -19.55 21.42 21.07
C ASP A 331 -20.02 22.21 19.82
N MET A 332 -21.31 22.57 19.74
CA MET A 332 -21.89 23.29 18.59
C MET A 332 -21.19 24.61 18.29
N LYS A 333 -20.81 25.38 19.31
CA LYS A 333 -20.10 26.65 19.13
C LYS A 333 -18.76 26.49 18.43
N LYS A 334 -18.13 25.32 18.51
CA LYS A 334 -16.85 25.03 17.84
C LYS A 334 -17.01 24.81 16.34
N MET A 335 -18.23 24.51 15.88
CA MET A 335 -18.54 24.30 14.46
C MET A 335 -18.69 25.59 13.65
N ALA A 336 -18.65 26.76 14.31
CA ALA A 336 -18.79 28.06 13.64
C ALA A 336 -17.73 28.31 12.55
N GLU A 337 -16.53 27.75 12.72
CA GLU A 337 -15.42 27.88 11.77
C GLU A 337 -15.21 26.59 10.95
N ALA A 338 -16.10 25.59 11.06
CA ALA A 338 -15.92 24.31 10.37
C ALA A 338 -16.01 24.49 8.85
N LYS A 339 -15.06 23.89 8.12
CA LYS A 339 -14.98 23.97 6.66
C LYS A 339 -14.81 22.62 6.01
N GLY A 340 -13.84 21.84 6.48
CA GLY A 340 -13.47 20.56 5.88
C GLY A 340 -13.51 19.40 6.89
N ILE A 341 -13.33 18.20 6.38
CA ILE A 341 -13.18 16.98 7.17
C ILE A 341 -11.89 16.27 6.78
N ILE A 342 -11.06 15.92 7.75
CA ILE A 342 -9.97 14.96 7.58
C ILE A 342 -10.45 13.59 8.06
N LEU A 343 -10.36 12.61 7.18
CA LEU A 343 -10.56 11.20 7.48
C LEU A 343 -9.20 10.56 7.73
N GLU A 344 -8.88 10.29 8.99
CA GLU A 344 -7.66 9.57 9.37
C GLU A 344 -7.99 8.09 9.59
N PHE A 345 -7.29 7.21 8.90
CA PHE A 345 -7.42 5.77 9.05
C PHE A 345 -6.14 5.19 9.65
N GLU A 346 -6.29 4.49 10.78
CA GLU A 346 -5.29 3.53 11.23
C GLU A 346 -5.61 2.18 10.60
N ALA A 347 -4.80 1.80 9.62
CA ALA A 347 -4.93 0.53 8.93
C ALA A 347 -4.16 -0.57 9.68
N LYS A 348 -4.81 -1.72 9.85
CA LYS A 348 -4.29 -2.89 10.54
C LYS A 348 -4.47 -4.13 9.68
N GLY A 349 -3.49 -5.03 9.78
CA GLY A 349 -3.60 -6.37 9.24
C GLY A 349 -4.85 -7.09 9.74
N SER A 350 -5.53 -7.82 8.86
CA SER A 350 -6.74 -8.57 9.18
C SER A 350 -6.49 -10.06 9.03
N GLU A 351 -6.69 -10.84 10.10
CA GLU A 351 -6.54 -12.31 10.05
C GLU A 351 -7.47 -12.95 9.00
N LYS A 352 -8.66 -12.36 8.79
CA LYS A 352 -9.63 -12.85 7.80
C LYS A 352 -9.20 -12.59 6.35
N ALA A 353 -8.29 -11.65 6.13
CA ALA A 353 -7.78 -11.26 4.82
C ALA A 353 -6.31 -11.69 4.62
N GLU A 354 -5.77 -12.54 5.50
CA GLU A 354 -4.38 -12.95 5.44
C GLU A 354 -4.04 -13.57 4.06
N GLY A 355 -2.92 -13.14 3.49
CA GLY A 355 -2.47 -13.57 2.17
C GLY A 355 -3.20 -12.89 0.99
N ARG A 356 -4.23 -12.07 1.22
CA ARG A 356 -4.87 -11.27 0.16
C ARG A 356 -4.05 -10.01 -0.10
N CYS A 357 -3.66 -9.82 -1.35
CA CYS A 357 -2.88 -8.66 -1.75
C CYS A 357 -3.75 -7.41 -1.95
N ILE A 358 -3.12 -6.26 -1.75
CA ILE A 358 -3.65 -4.97 -2.19
C ILE A 358 -3.52 -4.92 -3.72
N SER A 359 -4.60 -4.54 -4.40
CA SER A 359 -4.66 -4.43 -5.87
C SER A 359 -5.09 -3.03 -6.33
N PRO A 360 -4.70 -2.58 -7.54
CA PRO A 360 -4.96 -1.22 -8.02
C PRO A 360 -6.45 -0.83 -8.11
N ASP A 361 -7.34 -1.81 -8.30
CA ASP A 361 -8.79 -1.62 -8.42
C ASP A 361 -9.51 -1.43 -7.07
N GLN A 362 -8.82 -1.67 -5.95
CA GLN A 362 -9.40 -1.53 -4.62
C GLN A 362 -9.50 -0.05 -4.22
N LYS A 363 -10.54 0.24 -3.44
CA LYS A 363 -10.80 1.57 -2.89
C LYS A 363 -11.51 1.49 -1.55
N VAL A 364 -11.40 2.55 -0.77
CA VAL A 364 -12.24 2.82 0.41
C VAL A 364 -13.14 3.98 0.06
N GLU A 365 -14.45 3.81 0.23
CA GLU A 365 -15.47 4.79 -0.12
C GLU A 365 -16.30 5.13 1.11
N LEU A 366 -16.53 6.41 1.34
CA LEU A 366 -17.36 6.91 2.42
C LEU A 366 -18.47 7.78 1.85
N VAL A 367 -19.70 7.49 2.24
CA VAL A 367 -20.85 8.36 2.02
C VAL A 367 -21.30 8.89 3.37
N LEU A 368 -21.28 10.22 3.55
CA LEU A 368 -21.70 10.88 4.79
C LEU A 368 -23.00 11.66 4.58
N ASN A 369 -23.86 11.56 5.59
CA ASN A 369 -25.10 12.29 5.74
C ASN A 369 -25.13 12.94 7.13
N PHE A 370 -26.00 13.93 7.32
CA PHE A 370 -26.25 14.52 8.62
C PHE A 370 -27.71 14.32 9.04
N LYS A 371 -27.93 14.32 10.35
CA LYS A 371 -29.24 14.35 10.98
C LYS A 371 -29.19 15.28 12.19
N LYS A 372 -29.97 16.36 12.18
CA LYS A 372 -30.14 17.28 13.31
C LYS A 372 -31.41 16.92 14.07
N THR A 373 -31.30 16.86 15.40
CA THR A 373 -32.41 16.69 16.32
C THR A 373 -32.41 17.83 17.33
N GLY A 374 -33.55 18.50 17.51
CA GLY A 374 -33.67 19.67 18.40
C GLY A 374 -33.92 20.95 17.60
N GLY A 375 -35.02 21.63 17.96
CA GLY A 375 -35.70 22.63 17.15
C GLY A 375 -35.00 23.97 16.98
N ILE A 376 -35.41 24.67 15.93
CA ILE A 376 -35.20 26.10 15.72
C ILE A 376 -35.93 26.82 16.86
N ALA A 377 -35.19 27.48 17.76
CA ALA A 377 -35.80 28.49 18.61
C ALA A 377 -36.00 29.73 17.72
N ILE A 378 -37.20 29.88 17.16
CA ILE A 378 -37.61 31.15 16.54
C ILE A 378 -37.84 32.12 17.70
N ASP A 379 -36.77 32.76 18.19
CA ASP A 379 -36.89 33.85 19.13
C ASP A 379 -37.43 35.09 18.39
N LYS A 380 -38.76 35.25 18.51
CA LYS A 380 -39.58 36.46 18.33
C LYS A 380 -39.37 37.29 17.05
N LEU A 381 -40.37 37.19 16.17
CA LEU A 381 -40.79 38.29 15.29
C LEU A 381 -41.22 39.52 16.11
#